data_AF-A0A834NCM7-F1
#
_entry.id   AF-A0A834NCM7-F1
#
_cell.length_a   1.000
_cell.length_b   1.000
_cell.length_c   1.000
_cell.angle_alpha   90.00
_cell.angle_beta   90.00
_cell.angle_gamma   90.00
#
_symmetry.space_group_name_H-M   'P 1'
#
loop_
_entity.id
_entity.type
_entity.pdbx_description
1 polymer ?
#
loop_
_entity_poly.entity_id
_entity_poly.type
_entity_poly.pdbx_seq_one_letter_code
_entity_poly.pdbx_strand_id
1 'polypeptide(L)'
;MLSSTMKIIIKVINLIRGGNRSLSHKKFQAFLQDENLCLYNDVNWLSRGETLKKFFNLREDILEFLQNKANTNTKDIQENFKEIKFLSELAFLVDITCHLNHLNSQLQEQNHTISDLTGYINVFQNKLKLFIIELEINELYHFPSSEKIAKCHSNVNFLIFQLPLVEIQKQFHRCFKDFDLLKNDLQIFNNPKGYVINEQEIAYRLEVCNLQADPLLLKSKQI
;
A
#
# COMPACT_ATOMS: atom_id res chain seq x y z
N MET A 1 5.60 -14.44 -8.69
CA MET A 1 6.40 -14.29 -7.47
C MET A 1 5.52 -13.82 -6.32
N LEU A 2 5.09 -12.55 -6.26
CA LEU A 2 4.20 -12.04 -5.20
C LEU A 2 2.83 -12.76 -5.11
N SER A 3 2.30 -13.25 -6.24
CA SER A 3 1.05 -14.04 -6.26
C SER A 3 1.17 -15.40 -5.57
N SER A 4 2.32 -16.06 -5.64
CA SER A 4 2.53 -17.35 -4.93
C SER A 4 2.64 -17.13 -3.43
N THR A 5 3.34 -16.09 -2.98
CA THR A 5 3.43 -15.66 -1.58
C THR A 5 2.04 -15.43 -1.00
N MET A 6 1.19 -14.65 -1.70
CA MET A 6 -0.18 -14.39 -1.27
C MET A 6 -1.03 -15.65 -1.15
N LYS A 7 -0.90 -16.61 -2.07
CA LYS A 7 -1.62 -17.90 -1.98
C LYS A 7 -1.22 -18.69 -0.74
N ILE A 8 0.08 -18.68 -0.37
CA ILE A 8 0.57 -19.33 0.84
C ILE A 8 -0.02 -18.65 2.08
N ILE A 9 0.04 -17.32 2.15
CA ILE A 9 -0.50 -16.54 3.27
C ILE A 9 -2.00 -16.83 3.46
N ILE A 10 -2.78 -16.78 2.38
CA ILE A 10 -4.22 -17.09 2.41
C ILE A 10 -4.44 -18.53 2.88
N LYS A 11 -3.65 -19.49 2.39
CA LYS A 11 -3.74 -20.90 2.83
C LYS A 11 -3.48 -21.01 4.34
N VAL A 12 -2.47 -20.33 4.87
CA VAL A 12 -2.16 -20.34 6.32
C VAL A 12 -3.27 -19.69 7.13
N ILE A 13 -3.75 -18.52 6.73
CA ILE A 13 -4.86 -17.84 7.41
C ILE A 13 -6.11 -18.74 7.43
N ASN A 14 -6.42 -19.38 6.31
CA ASN A 14 -7.55 -20.33 6.23
C ASN A 14 -7.31 -21.63 7.03
N LEU A 15 -6.06 -22.05 7.22
CA LEU A 15 -5.72 -23.16 8.14
C LEU A 15 -5.96 -22.79 9.60
N ILE A 16 -5.66 -21.54 9.98
CA ILE A 16 -5.85 -21.05 11.35
C ILE A 16 -7.33 -20.72 11.60
N ARG A 17 -8.03 -20.12 10.64
CA ARG A 17 -9.37 -19.50 10.82
C ARG A 17 -10.53 -20.08 10.00
N GLY A 18 -10.28 -20.87 8.96
CA GLY A 18 -11.32 -21.35 8.04
C GLY A 18 -12.32 -22.36 8.65
N GLY A 19 -13.54 -22.40 8.10
CA GLY A 19 -14.73 -23.11 8.61
C GLY A 19 -14.54 -24.53 9.14
N ASN A 20 -15.28 -24.86 10.22
CA ASN A 20 -15.15 -26.00 11.15
C ASN A 20 -13.88 -26.05 12.02
N ARG A 21 -13.00 -25.03 11.98
CA ARG A 21 -11.75 -24.99 12.78
C ARG A 21 -11.74 -23.96 13.90
N SER A 22 -12.89 -23.65 14.51
CA SER A 22 -12.96 -22.74 15.68
C SER A 22 -11.99 -23.16 16.79
N LEU A 23 -11.78 -24.47 16.96
CA LEU A 23 -10.78 -25.04 17.88
C LEU A 23 -9.35 -24.67 17.50
N SER A 24 -9.00 -24.62 16.21
CA SER A 24 -7.67 -24.19 15.78
C SER A 24 -7.44 -22.71 16.06
N HIS A 25 -8.45 -21.88 15.80
CA HIS A 25 -8.35 -20.46 16.07
C HIS A 25 -8.26 -20.19 17.57
N LYS A 26 -9.09 -20.85 18.39
CA LYS A 26 -9.01 -20.76 19.86
C LYS A 26 -7.68 -21.25 20.41
N LYS A 27 -7.11 -22.33 19.85
CA LYS A 27 -5.77 -22.80 20.22
C LYS A 27 -4.68 -21.81 19.85
N PHE A 28 -4.79 -21.18 18.68
CA PHE A 28 -3.86 -20.14 18.26
C PHE A 28 -3.99 -18.87 19.11
N GLN A 29 -5.20 -18.45 19.45
CA GLN A 29 -5.43 -17.32 20.37
C GLN A 29 -4.91 -17.61 21.78
N ALA A 30 -5.13 -18.81 22.30
CA ALA A 30 -4.57 -19.25 23.58
C ALA A 30 -3.03 -19.31 23.55
N PHE A 31 -2.45 -19.67 22.40
CA PHE A 31 -1.01 -19.66 22.19
C PHE A 31 -0.44 -18.23 22.20
N LEU A 32 -1.16 -17.26 21.61
CA LEU A 32 -0.74 -15.87 21.47
C LEU A 32 -1.18 -14.93 22.60
N GLN A 33 -1.80 -15.42 23.68
CA GLN A 33 -2.31 -14.58 24.78
C GLN A 33 -3.19 -13.40 24.29
N ASP A 34 -4.20 -13.69 23.46
CA ASP A 34 -5.19 -12.75 22.90
C ASP A 34 -4.80 -11.90 21.67
N GLU A 35 -3.66 -12.12 21.02
CA GLU A 35 -3.45 -11.53 19.68
C GLU A 35 -4.31 -12.21 18.59
N ASN A 36 -5.15 -11.43 17.91
CA ASN A 36 -6.10 -11.92 16.92
C ASN A 36 -5.68 -11.57 15.48
N LEU A 37 -5.26 -12.59 14.73
CA LEU A 37 -5.04 -12.50 13.27
C LEU A 37 -6.40 -12.54 12.57
N CYS A 38 -6.84 -11.51 11.85
CA CYS A 38 -8.15 -11.47 11.16
C CYS A 38 -8.32 -12.54 10.07
N LEU A 39 -9.57 -12.91 9.73
CA LEU A 39 -9.85 -13.72 8.54
C LEU A 39 -9.47 -12.86 7.33
N TYR A 40 -8.70 -13.42 6.40
CA TYR A 40 -8.55 -12.80 5.10
C TYR A 40 -9.88 -12.95 4.37
N ASN A 41 -10.66 -11.87 4.27
CA ASN A 41 -11.94 -11.86 3.59
C ASN A 41 -11.86 -10.93 2.38
N ASP A 42 -12.44 -11.35 1.26
CA ASP A 42 -12.17 -10.68 -0.02
C ASP A 42 -12.77 -9.26 -0.14
N VAL A 43 -13.57 -8.83 0.83
CA VAL A 43 -14.48 -7.68 0.71
C VAL A 43 -13.87 -6.34 1.18
N ASN A 44 -12.77 -6.33 1.97
CA ASN A 44 -12.21 -5.06 2.51
C ASN A 44 -10.68 -4.98 2.43
N TRP A 45 -10.15 -4.14 1.53
CA TRP A 45 -8.72 -3.96 1.29
C TRP A 45 -7.93 -3.41 2.48
N LEU A 46 -8.51 -2.46 3.24
CA LEU A 46 -7.86 -1.93 4.45
C LEU A 46 -7.63 -3.04 5.48
N SER A 47 -8.65 -3.88 5.68
CA SER A 47 -8.53 -5.04 6.57
C SER A 47 -7.49 -6.06 6.09
N ARG A 48 -7.25 -6.16 4.76
CA ARG A 48 -6.24 -7.06 4.19
C ARG A 48 -4.83 -6.61 4.53
N GLY A 49 -4.49 -5.33 4.34
CA GLY A 49 -3.15 -4.84 4.67
C GLY A 49 -2.83 -4.91 6.17
N GLU A 50 -3.81 -4.62 7.03
CA GLU A 50 -3.66 -4.84 8.48
C GLU A 50 -3.47 -6.32 8.82
N THR A 51 -4.22 -7.21 8.16
CA THR A 51 -4.06 -8.66 8.34
C THR A 51 -2.67 -9.13 7.88
N LEU A 52 -2.17 -8.62 6.75
CA LEU A 52 -0.82 -8.93 6.25
C LEU A 52 0.27 -8.45 7.21
N LYS A 53 0.16 -7.22 7.72
CA LYS A 53 1.10 -6.67 8.70
C LYS A 53 1.13 -7.50 9.97
N LYS A 54 -0.05 -7.88 10.50
CA LYS A 54 -0.15 -8.80 11.65
C LYS A 54 0.44 -10.17 11.35
N PHE A 55 0.15 -10.73 10.18
CA PHE A 55 0.71 -12.01 9.74
C PHE A 55 2.24 -11.98 9.73
N PHE A 56 2.84 -10.91 9.21
CA PHE A 56 4.29 -10.75 9.20
C PHE A 56 4.90 -10.62 10.59
N ASN A 57 4.24 -9.89 11.50
CA ASN A 57 4.70 -9.76 12.88
C ASN A 57 4.65 -11.10 13.63
N LEU A 58 3.59 -11.88 13.41
CA LEU A 58 3.36 -13.19 14.03
C LEU A 58 4.00 -14.36 13.29
N ARG A 59 4.82 -14.12 12.26
CA ARG A 59 5.30 -15.19 11.36
C ARG A 59 6.07 -16.30 12.08
N GLU A 60 6.84 -15.96 13.12
CA GLU A 60 7.62 -16.92 13.90
C GLU A 60 6.69 -17.78 14.76
N ASP A 61 5.73 -17.15 15.43
CA ASP A 61 4.68 -17.82 16.22
C ASP A 61 3.80 -18.71 15.35
N ILE A 62 3.48 -18.25 14.13
CA ILE A 62 2.75 -19.02 13.14
C ILE A 62 3.57 -20.25 12.73
N LEU A 63 4.87 -20.09 12.49
CA LEU A 63 5.75 -21.22 12.16
C LEU A 63 5.80 -22.23 13.31
N GLU A 64 5.98 -21.78 14.54
CA GLU A 64 6.00 -22.64 15.74
C GLU A 64 4.65 -23.38 15.90
N PHE A 65 3.54 -22.66 15.78
CA PHE A 65 2.21 -23.25 15.83
C PHE A 65 2.00 -24.32 14.73
N LEU A 66 2.49 -24.06 13.52
CA LEU A 66 2.42 -25.01 12.40
C LEU A 66 3.29 -26.25 12.64
N GLN A 67 4.43 -26.12 13.34
CA GLN A 67 5.29 -27.25 13.70
C GLN A 67 4.68 -28.11 14.81
N ASN A 68 4.05 -27.48 15.80
CA ASN A 68 3.41 -28.16 16.93
C ASN A 68 2.13 -28.92 16.55
N LYS A 69 1.51 -28.60 15.40
CA LYS A 69 0.42 -29.40 14.84
C LYS A 69 0.95 -30.66 14.15
N ALA A 70 1.12 -31.72 14.93
CA ALA A 70 1.62 -33.03 14.46
C ALA A 70 0.83 -33.70 13.30
N ASN A 71 -0.37 -33.21 12.95
CA ASN A 71 -1.32 -33.91 12.07
C ASN A 71 -1.65 -33.19 10.74
N THR A 72 -0.97 -32.10 10.37
CA THR A 72 -1.27 -31.39 9.13
C THR A 72 -0.17 -31.52 8.09
N ASN A 73 -0.55 -31.70 6.82
CA ASN A 73 0.34 -31.68 5.66
C ASN A 73 0.83 -30.24 5.38
N THR A 74 1.53 -29.66 6.35
CA THR A 74 2.02 -28.27 6.39
C THR A 74 3.52 -28.18 6.19
N LYS A 75 4.21 -29.31 5.93
CA LYS A 75 5.67 -29.35 5.71
C LYS A 75 6.11 -28.36 4.63
N ASP A 76 5.46 -28.38 3.47
CA ASP A 76 5.78 -27.44 2.38
C ASP A 76 5.63 -25.97 2.82
N ILE A 77 4.62 -25.67 3.64
CA ILE A 77 4.40 -24.32 4.17
C ILE A 77 5.51 -23.96 5.16
N GLN A 78 5.88 -24.87 6.05
CA GLN A 78 6.95 -24.63 7.03
C GLN A 78 8.30 -24.37 6.34
N GLU A 79 8.60 -25.08 5.25
CA GLU A 79 9.82 -24.84 4.46
C GLU A 79 9.82 -23.44 3.83
N ASN A 80 8.68 -22.95 3.32
CA ASN A 80 8.58 -21.58 2.81
C ASN A 80 8.95 -20.54 3.87
N PHE A 81 8.56 -20.72 5.15
CA PHE A 81 8.91 -19.76 6.21
C PHE A 81 10.41 -19.72 6.55
N LYS A 82 11.18 -20.74 6.12
CA LYS A 82 12.65 -20.76 6.24
C LYS A 82 13.35 -20.17 5.01
N GLU A 83 12.64 -20.05 3.89
CA GLU A 83 13.19 -19.49 2.66
C GLU A 83 13.28 -17.97 2.74
N ILE A 84 14.51 -17.44 2.62
CA ILE A 84 14.77 -16.00 2.57
C ILE A 84 13.94 -15.31 1.48
N LYS A 85 13.75 -15.99 0.34
CA LYS A 85 12.95 -15.49 -0.78
C LYS A 85 11.49 -15.26 -0.39
N PHE A 86 10.86 -16.19 0.33
CA PHE A 86 9.49 -16.02 0.79
C PHE A 86 9.39 -14.90 1.83
N LEU A 87 10.34 -14.84 2.77
CA LEU A 87 10.37 -13.80 3.81
C LEU A 87 10.55 -12.40 3.22
N SER A 88 11.43 -12.23 2.23
CA SER A 88 11.63 -10.94 1.55
C SER A 88 10.42 -10.55 0.70
N GLU A 89 9.79 -11.50 -0.01
CA GLU A 89 8.54 -11.27 -0.74
C GLU A 89 7.39 -10.86 0.20
N LEU A 90 7.25 -11.54 1.34
CA LEU A 90 6.24 -11.22 2.35
C LEU A 90 6.47 -9.82 2.94
N ALA A 91 7.72 -9.50 3.30
CA ALA A 91 8.08 -8.20 3.84
C ALA A 91 7.77 -7.06 2.85
N PHE A 92 8.21 -7.20 1.60
CA PHE A 92 7.92 -6.22 0.55
C PHE A 92 6.41 -6.07 0.32
N LEU A 93 5.66 -7.19 0.30
CA LEU A 93 4.19 -7.16 0.19
C LEU A 93 3.53 -6.37 1.30
N VAL A 94 3.98 -6.54 2.55
CA VAL A 94 3.45 -5.82 3.70
C VAL A 94 3.70 -4.33 3.53
N ASP A 95 4.94 -3.93 3.21
CA ASP A 95 5.31 -2.53 3.08
C ASP A 95 4.53 -1.83 1.96
N ILE A 96 4.47 -2.41 0.75
CA ILE A 96 3.74 -1.80 -0.36
C ILE A 96 2.23 -1.77 -0.12
N THR A 97 1.67 -2.79 0.55
CA THR A 97 0.25 -2.80 0.91
C THR A 97 -0.07 -1.76 1.97
N CYS A 98 0.84 -1.49 2.93
CA CYS A 98 0.67 -0.42 3.91
C CYS A 98 0.62 0.96 3.23
N HIS A 99 1.53 1.21 2.27
CA HIS A 99 1.51 2.45 1.48
C HIS A 99 0.22 2.61 0.67
N LEU A 100 -0.24 1.55 0.01
CA LEU A 100 -1.52 1.54 -0.72
C LEU A 100 -2.72 1.76 0.20
N ASN A 101 -2.72 1.14 1.38
CA ASN A 101 -3.78 1.32 2.38
C ASN A 101 -3.84 2.74 2.91
N HIS A 102 -2.69 3.37 3.13
CA HIS A 102 -2.65 4.76 3.56
C HIS A 102 -3.28 5.67 2.50
N LEU A 103 -2.88 5.53 1.23
CA LEU A 103 -3.54 6.26 0.13
C LEU A 103 -5.04 5.97 0.08
N ASN A 104 -5.44 4.70 0.14
CA ASN A 104 -6.84 4.31 0.07
C ASN A 104 -7.66 4.91 1.22
N SER A 105 -7.07 5.06 2.41
CA SER A 105 -7.72 5.73 3.54
C SER A 105 -7.95 7.20 3.23
N GLN A 106 -6.94 7.91 2.70
CA GLN A 106 -7.09 9.30 2.26
C GLN A 106 -8.17 9.46 1.18
N LEU A 107 -8.24 8.54 0.22
CA LEU A 107 -9.25 8.59 -0.85
C LEU A 107 -10.69 8.27 -0.37
N GLN A 108 -10.84 7.56 0.75
CA GLN A 108 -12.14 7.15 1.30
C GLN A 108 -12.68 8.08 2.39
N GLU A 109 -11.83 8.96 2.91
CA GLU A 109 -12.25 10.00 3.85
C GLU A 109 -13.32 10.91 3.23
N GLN A 110 -14.19 11.46 4.09
CA GLN A 110 -15.26 12.35 3.65
C GLN A 110 -14.73 13.79 3.50
N ASN A 111 -15.47 14.62 2.76
CA ASN A 111 -15.21 16.05 2.57
C ASN A 111 -13.98 16.38 1.70
N HIS A 112 -13.54 15.46 0.85
CA HIS A 112 -12.50 15.74 -0.15
C HIS A 112 -13.08 16.38 -1.41
N THR A 113 -12.38 17.41 -1.90
CA THR A 113 -12.63 17.94 -3.24
C THR A 113 -11.95 17.05 -4.29
N ILE A 114 -12.36 17.18 -5.54
CA ILE A 114 -11.69 16.50 -6.68
C ILE A 114 -10.21 16.90 -6.74
N SER A 115 -9.89 18.14 -6.34
CA SER A 115 -8.53 18.63 -6.23
C SER A 115 -7.69 17.85 -5.21
N ASP A 116 -8.24 17.63 -4.01
CA ASP A 116 -7.57 16.89 -2.93
C ASP A 116 -7.28 15.45 -3.37
N LEU A 117 -8.28 14.78 -3.95
CA LEU A 117 -8.14 13.41 -4.48
C LEU A 117 -7.03 13.34 -5.54
N THR A 118 -7.01 14.29 -6.48
CA THR A 118 -5.98 14.38 -7.53
C THR A 118 -4.60 14.64 -6.92
N GLY A 119 -4.54 15.48 -5.89
CA GLY A 119 -3.33 15.74 -5.10
C GLY A 119 -2.78 14.46 -4.47
N TYR A 120 -3.62 13.68 -3.78
CA TYR A 120 -3.20 12.41 -3.16
C TYR A 120 -2.69 11.38 -4.18
N ILE A 121 -3.39 11.25 -5.31
CA ILE A 121 -2.98 10.38 -6.43
C ILE A 121 -1.60 10.79 -6.95
N ASN A 122 -1.39 12.09 -7.22
CA ASN A 122 -0.12 12.62 -7.73
C ASN A 122 1.03 12.45 -6.73
N VAL A 123 0.79 12.71 -5.44
CA VAL A 123 1.78 12.48 -4.38
C VAL A 123 2.17 11.01 -4.33
N PHE A 124 1.20 10.10 -4.43
CA PHE A 124 1.49 8.67 -4.41
C PHE A 124 2.28 8.21 -5.64
N GLN A 125 1.98 8.73 -6.84
CA GLN A 125 2.78 8.46 -8.04
C GLN A 125 4.25 8.89 -7.85
N ASN A 126 4.48 10.03 -7.20
CA ASN A 126 5.83 10.49 -6.89
C ASN A 126 6.51 9.61 -5.83
N LYS A 127 5.76 9.16 -4.81
CA LYS A 127 6.27 8.15 -3.84
C LYS A 127 6.69 6.86 -4.54
N LEU A 128 5.91 6.34 -5.49
CA LEU A 128 6.30 5.16 -6.27
C LEU A 128 7.60 5.36 -7.06
N LYS A 129 7.83 6.55 -7.64
CA LYS A 129 9.11 6.88 -8.29
C LYS A 129 10.27 6.87 -7.29
N LEU A 130 10.06 7.49 -6.13
CA LEU A 130 11.05 7.55 -5.07
C LEU A 130 11.42 6.14 -4.57
N PHE A 131 10.40 5.31 -4.29
CA PHE A 131 10.58 3.93 -3.86
C PHE A 131 11.40 3.08 -4.85
N ILE A 132 11.20 3.28 -6.15
CA ILE A 132 12.00 2.61 -7.18
C ILE A 132 13.48 2.98 -7.06
N ILE A 133 13.78 4.27 -6.88
CA ILE A 133 15.16 4.78 -6.73
C ILE A 133 15.78 4.30 -5.42
N GLU A 134 15.02 4.32 -4.33
CA GLU A 134 15.50 3.86 -3.01
C GLU A 134 15.90 2.39 -3.04
N LEU A 135 15.12 1.53 -3.71
CA LEU A 135 15.50 0.12 -3.88
C LEU A 135 16.78 -0.06 -4.73
N GLU A 136 17.08 0.84 -5.68
CA GLU A 136 18.32 0.79 -6.48
C GLU A 136 19.56 1.05 -5.62
N ILE A 137 19.47 1.99 -4.68
CA ILE A 137 20.55 2.33 -3.75
C ILE A 137 20.51 1.50 -2.46
N ASN A 138 19.65 0.48 -2.41
CA ASN A 138 19.44 -0.40 -1.26
C ASN A 138 19.04 0.35 0.03
N GLU A 139 18.31 1.46 -0.12
CA GLU A 139 17.74 2.23 0.98
C GLU A 139 16.34 1.69 1.32
N LEU A 140 16.15 1.27 2.57
CA LEU A 140 14.94 0.57 3.03
C LEU A 140 14.16 1.35 4.10
N TYR A 141 14.49 2.63 4.33
CA TYR A 141 13.83 3.46 5.34
C TYR A 141 12.30 3.50 5.19
N HIS A 142 11.78 3.51 3.96
CA HIS A 142 10.33 3.48 3.68
C HIS A 142 9.75 2.06 3.57
N PHE A 143 10.56 1.04 3.86
CA PHE A 143 10.22 -0.39 3.80
C PHE A 143 10.62 -1.10 5.10
N PRO A 144 9.97 -0.75 6.24
CA PRO A 144 10.40 -1.22 7.56
C PRO A 144 10.34 -2.74 7.74
N SER A 145 9.37 -3.42 7.11
CA SER A 145 9.29 -4.89 7.16
C SER A 145 10.47 -5.52 6.40
N SER A 146 10.80 -4.93 5.25
CA SER A 146 11.93 -5.34 4.40
C SER A 146 13.26 -5.09 5.11
N GLU A 147 13.41 -3.93 5.76
CA GLU A 147 14.56 -3.59 6.58
C GLU A 147 14.75 -4.59 7.74
N LYS A 148 13.66 -5.01 8.39
CA LYS A 148 13.69 -6.04 9.43
C LYS A 148 14.25 -7.37 8.90
N ILE A 149 13.83 -7.80 7.70
CA ILE A 149 14.36 -9.02 7.07
C ILE A 149 15.82 -8.85 6.66
N ALA A 150 16.21 -7.69 6.11
CA ALA A 150 17.60 -7.39 5.75
C ALA A 150 18.54 -7.41 6.97
N LYS A 151 18.06 -7.00 8.16
CA LYS A 151 18.81 -7.06 9.42
C LYS A 151 18.95 -8.47 9.98
N CYS A 152 17.94 -9.33 9.76
CA CYS A 152 17.93 -10.70 10.26
C CYS A 152 18.67 -11.71 9.35
N HIS A 153 18.82 -11.39 8.07
CA HIS A 153 19.41 -12.29 7.08
C HIS A 153 20.46 -11.57 6.23
N SER A 154 21.63 -12.18 6.07
CA SER A 154 22.69 -11.64 5.21
C SER A 154 22.34 -11.77 3.72
N ASN A 155 22.79 -10.82 2.90
CA ASN A 155 22.73 -10.85 1.43
C ASN A 155 21.30 -10.92 0.83
N VAL A 156 20.29 -10.38 1.52
CA VAL A 156 18.95 -10.25 0.93
C VAL A 156 18.96 -9.14 -0.13
N ASN A 157 18.63 -9.49 -1.36
CA ASN A 157 18.58 -8.53 -2.46
C ASN A 157 17.13 -8.04 -2.68
N PHE A 158 16.83 -6.81 -2.25
CA PHE A 158 15.53 -6.18 -2.47
C PHE A 158 15.39 -5.48 -3.83
N LEU A 159 16.48 -5.35 -4.62
CA LEU A 159 16.45 -4.77 -5.98
C LEU A 159 15.46 -5.51 -6.89
N ILE A 160 15.26 -6.81 -6.65
CA ILE A 160 14.32 -7.65 -7.41
C ILE A 160 12.87 -7.14 -7.35
N PHE A 161 12.53 -6.31 -6.36
CA PHE A 161 11.19 -5.74 -6.19
C PHE A 161 10.97 -4.43 -6.95
N GLN A 162 12.00 -3.91 -7.61
CA GLN A 162 11.89 -2.75 -8.49
C GLN A 162 10.90 -3.00 -9.64
N LEU A 163 11.00 -4.15 -10.31
CA LEU A 163 10.10 -4.51 -11.41
C LEU A 163 8.62 -4.56 -10.97
N PRO A 164 8.25 -5.20 -9.84
CA PRO A 164 6.92 -5.07 -9.26
C PRO A 164 6.46 -3.63 -9.02
N LEU A 165 7.33 -2.74 -8.48
CA LEU A 165 6.95 -1.34 -8.27
C LEU A 165 6.71 -0.59 -9.59
N VAL A 166 7.53 -0.84 -10.61
CA VAL A 166 7.34 -0.26 -11.95
C VAL A 166 6.01 -0.71 -12.53
N GLU A 167 5.64 -1.98 -12.36
CA GLU A 167 4.34 -2.48 -12.82
C GLU A 167 3.17 -1.86 -12.06
N ILE A 168 3.28 -1.71 -10.73
CA ILE A 168 2.30 -0.99 -9.91
C ILE A 168 2.15 0.45 -10.39
N GLN A 169 3.26 1.14 -10.65
CA GLN A 169 3.25 2.50 -11.16
C GLN A 169 2.55 2.62 -12.51
N LYS A 170 2.81 1.71 -13.45
CA LYS A 170 2.13 1.67 -14.75
C LYS A 170 0.63 1.46 -14.60
N GLN A 171 0.22 0.52 -13.74
CA GLN A 171 -1.20 0.27 -13.47
C GLN A 171 -1.86 1.48 -12.82
N PHE A 172 -1.18 2.11 -11.87
CA PHE A 172 -1.67 3.31 -11.20
C PHE A 172 -1.88 4.45 -12.22
N HIS A 173 -0.89 4.72 -13.07
CA HIS A 173 -1.04 5.72 -14.14
C HIS A 173 -2.22 5.38 -15.07
N ARG A 174 -2.36 4.11 -15.48
CA ARG A 174 -3.49 3.67 -16.31
C ARG A 174 -4.86 3.86 -15.63
N CYS A 175 -4.97 3.56 -14.33
CA CYS A 175 -6.21 3.66 -13.58
C CYS A 175 -6.65 5.12 -13.36
N PHE A 176 -5.69 6.03 -13.22
CA PHE A 176 -5.96 7.44 -12.89
C PHE A 176 -5.71 8.41 -14.04
N LYS A 177 -5.50 7.91 -15.26
CA LYS A 177 -5.23 8.74 -16.45
C LYS A 177 -6.32 9.79 -16.72
N ASP A 178 -7.57 9.52 -16.35
CA ASP A 178 -8.68 10.42 -16.64
C ASP A 178 -8.60 11.70 -15.77
N PHE A 179 -7.87 11.66 -14.65
CA PHE A 179 -7.56 12.85 -13.86
C PHE A 179 -6.59 13.81 -14.57
N ASP A 180 -5.83 13.33 -15.57
CA ASP A 180 -4.98 14.20 -16.39
C ASP A 180 -5.83 15.19 -17.20
N LEU A 181 -7.08 14.82 -17.54
CA LEU A 181 -8.02 15.71 -18.23
C LEU A 181 -8.44 16.90 -17.37
N LEU A 182 -8.48 16.71 -16.05
CA LEU A 182 -8.89 17.74 -15.09
C LEU A 182 -7.75 18.64 -14.66
N LYS A 183 -6.51 18.36 -15.10
CA LYS A 183 -5.31 19.00 -14.56
C LYS A 183 -5.31 20.52 -14.73
N ASN A 184 -5.71 21.02 -15.89
CA ASN A 184 -5.74 22.45 -16.17
C ASN A 184 -6.82 23.16 -15.33
N ASP A 185 -8.02 22.60 -15.29
CA ASP A 185 -9.13 23.16 -14.51
C ASP A 185 -8.80 23.17 -13.01
N LEU A 186 -8.16 22.11 -12.50
CA LEU A 186 -7.72 22.03 -11.12
C LEU A 186 -6.57 22.99 -10.82
N GLN A 187 -5.68 23.28 -11.78
CA GLN A 187 -4.63 24.29 -11.60
C GLN A 187 -5.23 25.68 -11.44
N ILE A 188 -6.23 26.03 -12.26
CA ILE A 188 -6.97 27.30 -12.13
C ILE A 188 -7.72 27.33 -10.79
N PHE A 189 -8.39 26.24 -10.41
CA PHE A 189 -9.11 26.15 -9.14
C PHE A 189 -8.20 26.34 -7.91
N ASN A 190 -7.05 25.66 -7.90
CA ASN A 190 -6.11 25.68 -6.76
C ASN A 190 -5.30 26.97 -6.66
N ASN A 191 -4.94 27.55 -7.80
CA ASN A 191 -4.09 28.73 -7.84
C ASN A 191 -4.46 29.64 -9.02
N PRO A 192 -5.65 30.26 -9.00
CA PRO A 192 -6.13 31.07 -10.11
C PRO A 192 -5.18 32.23 -10.43
N LYS A 193 -4.51 32.78 -9.40
CA LYS A 193 -3.53 33.87 -9.52
C LYS A 193 -2.22 33.52 -10.19
N GLY A 194 -1.73 32.30 -9.96
CA GLY A 194 -0.48 31.85 -10.57
C GLY A 194 -0.68 31.23 -11.95
N TYR A 195 -1.94 31.09 -12.40
CA TYR A 195 -2.24 30.47 -13.67
C TYR A 195 -1.86 31.37 -14.85
N VAL A 196 -1.19 30.80 -15.84
CA VAL A 196 -0.75 31.53 -17.04
C VAL A 196 -1.94 31.65 -17.99
N ILE A 197 -2.51 32.86 -18.12
CA ILE A 197 -3.73 33.11 -18.93
C ILE A 197 -3.63 32.56 -20.36
N ASN A 198 -2.44 32.59 -20.96
CA ASN A 198 -2.22 32.13 -22.34
C ASN A 198 -2.31 30.60 -22.50
N GLU A 199 -2.21 29.82 -21.42
CA GLU A 199 -2.36 28.37 -21.41
C GLU A 199 -3.83 27.92 -21.45
N GLN A 200 -4.78 28.84 -21.17
CA GLN A 200 -6.21 28.54 -21.24
C GLN A 200 -6.78 28.68 -22.66
N GLU A 201 -7.85 27.93 -22.92
CA GLU A 201 -8.70 28.11 -24.09
C GLU A 201 -9.13 29.58 -24.23
N ILE A 202 -9.04 30.10 -25.46
CA ILE A 202 -9.27 31.52 -25.78
C ILE A 202 -10.59 32.04 -25.22
N ALA A 203 -11.64 31.20 -25.24
CA ALA A 203 -12.98 31.55 -24.76
C ALA A 203 -13.03 31.94 -23.27
N TYR A 204 -12.14 31.39 -22.43
CA TYR A 204 -12.18 31.58 -20.97
C TYR A 204 -11.08 32.51 -20.44
N ARG A 205 -10.19 33.04 -21.29
CA ARG A 205 -9.06 33.88 -20.85
C ARG A 205 -9.50 35.14 -20.10
N LEU A 206 -10.57 35.79 -20.55
CA LEU A 206 -11.12 36.97 -19.87
C LEU A 206 -11.71 36.62 -18.50
N GLU A 207 -12.31 35.44 -18.37
CA GLU A 207 -12.81 34.94 -17.09
C GLU A 207 -11.67 34.70 -16.10
N VAL A 208 -10.55 34.13 -16.56
CA VAL A 208 -9.32 34.00 -15.75
C VAL A 208 -8.81 35.37 -15.30
N CYS A 209 -8.78 36.39 -16.16
CA CYS A 209 -8.41 37.76 -15.75
C CYS A 209 -9.31 38.28 -14.62
N ASN A 210 -10.62 38.06 -14.72
CA ASN A 210 -11.57 38.47 -13.69
C ASN A 210 -11.33 37.71 -12.36
N LEU A 211 -11.10 36.40 -12.43
CA LEU A 211 -10.76 35.58 -11.26
C LEU A 211 -9.47 36.05 -10.58
N GLN A 212 -8.45 36.44 -11.35
CA GLN A 212 -7.18 36.94 -10.80
C GLN A 212 -7.33 38.29 -10.09
N ALA A 213 -8.29 39.12 -10.53
CA ALA A 213 -8.60 40.40 -9.93
C ALA A 213 -9.55 40.32 -8.72
N ASP A 214 -10.18 39.17 -8.46
CA ASP A 214 -11.17 39.01 -7.39
C ASP A 214 -10.55 39.19 -5.99
N PRO A 215 -11.00 40.20 -5.20
CA PRO A 215 -10.47 40.47 -3.88
C PRO A 215 -10.76 39.38 -2.84
N LEU A 216 -11.81 38.58 -3.03
CA LEU A 216 -12.17 37.49 -2.10
C LEU A 216 -11.14 36.35 -2.17
N LEU A 217 -10.56 36.12 -3.34
CA LEU A 217 -9.44 35.19 -3.54
C LEU A 217 -8.09 35.76 -3.04
N LEU A 218 -8.03 37.02 -2.56
CA LEU A 218 -6.87 37.59 -1.85
C LEU A 218 -6.82 37.22 -0.36
N LYS A 219 -7.94 36.81 0.25
CA LYS A 219 -8.01 36.60 1.70
C LYS A 219 -7.86 35.14 2.14
N SER A 220 -7.99 34.17 1.25
CA SER A 220 -8.00 32.72 1.59
C SER A 220 -6.64 32.08 1.89
N LYS A 221 -5.54 32.85 2.01
CA LYS A 221 -4.21 32.35 2.41
C LYS A 221 -3.75 32.82 3.80
N GLN A 222 -4.65 33.32 4.64
CA GLN A 222 -4.36 33.70 6.04
C GLN A 222 -5.30 33.01 7.02
N ILE A 223 -5.22 31.68 7.14
CA ILE A 223 -5.54 30.92 8.37
C ILE A 223 -4.57 29.76 8.46
#